data_AF-A0A9P6XQ66-F1
#
_entry.id   AF-A0A9P6XQ66-F1
#
_cell.length_a   1.000
_cell.length_b   1.000
_cell.length_c   1.000
_cell.angle_alpha   90.00
_cell.angle_beta   90.00
_cell.angle_gamma   90.00
#
_symmetry.space_group_name_H-M   'P 1'
#
loop_
_entity.id
_entity.type
_entity.pdbx_description
1 polymer ?
#
loop_
_entity_poly.entity_id
_entity_poly.type
_entity_poly.pdbx_seq_one_letter_code
_entity_poly.pdbx_strand_id
1 'polypeptide(L)'
;MPDPKWGETPCAFVELKAGCTATAEEIIAHCKLLLPGFKVPRAVRFGELPKTSTGKIQKFELRAAVGATRAIDVADPDSKSDSKPDQAG
;
A
#
# COMPACT_ATOMS: atom_id res chain seq x y z
N MET A 1 -4.74 -7.19 -5.98
CA MET A 1 -6.11 -6.83 -6.41
C MET A 1 -6.67 -8.04 -7.16
N PRO A 2 -7.87 -8.54 -6.82
CA PRO A 2 -8.44 -9.69 -7.49
C PRO A 2 -8.66 -9.40 -8.98
N ASP A 3 -8.31 -10.36 -9.84
CA ASP A 3 -8.47 -10.26 -11.29
C ASP A 3 -9.02 -11.58 -11.85
N PRO A 4 -10.08 -11.56 -12.67
CA PRO A 4 -10.74 -12.77 -13.15
C PRO A 4 -9.85 -13.61 -14.08
N LYS A 5 -8.84 -13.02 -14.71
CA LYS A 5 -7.95 -13.70 -15.67
C LYS A 5 -6.66 -14.19 -15.02
N TRP A 6 -6.14 -13.45 -14.05
CA TRP A 6 -4.81 -13.71 -13.45
C TRP A 6 -4.88 -14.15 -11.98
N GLY A 7 -6.07 -14.22 -11.39
CA GLY A 7 -6.28 -14.42 -9.96
C GLY A 7 -5.98 -13.14 -9.17
N GLU A 8 -4.75 -12.65 -9.25
CA GLU A 8 -4.32 -11.39 -8.65
C GLU A 8 -3.48 -10.55 -9.60
N THR A 9 -3.62 -9.23 -9.51
CA THR A 9 -2.80 -8.28 -10.24
C THR A 9 -2.09 -7.29 -9.31
N PRO A 10 -0.87 -6.83 -9.69
CA PRO A 10 -0.13 -5.86 -8.91
C PRO A 10 -0.84 -4.49 -8.93
N CYS A 11 -0.91 -3.86 -7.76
CA CYS A 11 -1.44 -2.52 -7.56
C CYS A 11 -0.41 -1.70 -6.79
N ALA A 12 -0.13 -0.49 -7.26
CA ALA A 12 0.80 0.43 -6.62
C ALA A 12 0.03 1.50 -5.84
N PHE A 13 0.49 1.80 -4.63
CA PHE A 13 0.07 2.97 -3.86
C PHE A 13 1.23 3.95 -3.79
N VAL A 14 0.97 5.21 -4.13
CA VAL A 14 2.01 6.23 -4.30
C VAL A 14 1.64 7.48 -3.51
N GLU A 15 2.53 7.85 -2.60
CA GLU A 15 2.50 9.13 -1.90
C GLU A 15 3.53 10.05 -2.58
N LEU A 16 3.07 11.16 -3.14
CA LEU A 16 3.95 12.14 -3.78
C LEU A 16 4.55 13.07 -2.73
N LYS A 17 5.81 13.45 -2.93
CA LYS A 17 6.44 14.50 -2.11
C LYS A 17 5.76 15.85 -2.38
N ALA A 18 5.80 16.73 -1.37
CA ALA A 18 5.27 18.07 -1.49
C ALA A 18 5.89 18.80 -2.70
N GLY A 19 5.03 19.40 -3.54
CA GLY A 19 5.44 20.09 -4.76
C GLY A 19 5.76 19.19 -5.95
N CYS A 20 5.68 17.87 -5.81
CA CYS A 20 5.83 16.93 -6.92
C CYS A 20 4.48 16.50 -7.49
N THR A 21 4.45 16.29 -8.81
CA THR A 21 3.29 15.76 -9.52
C THR A 21 3.71 14.57 -10.37
N ALA A 22 2.87 13.55 -10.42
CA ALA A 22 3.01 12.45 -11.36
C ALA A 22 1.62 11.88 -11.67
N THR A 23 1.46 11.36 -12.88
CA THR A 23 0.26 10.66 -13.33
C THR A 23 0.43 9.16 -13.16
N ALA A 24 -0.69 8.43 -13.11
CA ALA A 24 -0.65 6.97 -13.07
C ALA A 24 0.06 6.38 -14.30
N GLU A 25 -0.13 7.02 -15.46
CA GLU A 25 0.46 6.61 -16.74
C GLU A 25 1.98 6.74 -16.74
N GLU A 26 2.52 7.85 -16.22
CA GLU A 26 3.96 8.05 -16.07
C GLU A 26 4.58 7.01 -15.14
N ILE A 27 3.93 6.70 -14.02
CA ILE A 27 4.40 5.67 -13.07
C ILE A 27 4.40 4.29 -13.73
N ILE A 28 3.32 3.93 -14.45
CA ILE A 28 3.22 2.66 -15.16
C ILE A 28 4.28 2.58 -16.28
N ALA A 29 4.45 3.65 -17.06
CA ALA A 29 5.44 3.73 -18.13
C ALA A 29 6.86 3.56 -17.57
N HIS A 30 7.17 4.23 -16.46
CA HIS A 30 8.44 4.07 -15.76
C HIS A 30 8.67 2.62 -15.31
N CYS A 31 7.66 1.98 -14.71
CA CYS A 31 7.74 0.57 -14.33
C CYS A 31 7.94 -0.37 -15.54
N LYS A 32 7.33 -0.11 -16.69
CA LYS A 32 7.49 -0.93 -17.90
C LYS A 32 8.91 -0.92 -18.46
N LEU A 33 9.66 0.15 -18.24
CA LEU A 33 11.06 0.25 -18.67
C LEU A 33 12.01 -0.59 -17.79
N LEU A 34 11.64 -0.80 -16.52
CA LEU A 34 12.51 -1.42 -15.52
C LEU A 34 12.09 -2.83 -15.12
N LEU A 35 10.82 -3.19 -15.32
CA LEU A 35 10.22 -4.41 -14.80
C LEU A 35 9.66 -5.30 -15.93
N PRO A 36 9.75 -6.63 -15.77
CA PRO A 36 8.98 -7.56 -16.59
C PRO A 36 7.47 -7.26 -16.51
N GLY A 37 6.75 -7.42 -17.62
CA GLY A 37 5.35 -6.99 -17.74
C GLY A 37 4.39 -7.49 -16.66
N PHE A 38 4.60 -8.70 -16.11
CA PHE A 38 3.77 -9.27 -15.04
C PHE A 38 3.97 -8.61 -13.67
N LYS A 39 5.05 -7.84 -13.48
CA LYS A 39 5.31 -7.05 -12.26
C LYS A 39 4.87 -5.60 -12.39
N VAL A 40 4.51 -5.16 -13.60
CA VAL A 40 4.03 -3.80 -13.83
C VAL A 40 2.67 -3.65 -13.16
N PRO A 41 2.46 -2.61 -12.34
CA PRO A 41 1.16 -2.37 -11.73
C PRO A 41 0.08 -2.16 -12.78
N ARG A 42 -1.07 -2.81 -12.61
CA ARG A 42 -2.26 -2.57 -13.46
C ARG A 42 -3.07 -1.37 -13.00
N ALA A 43 -2.90 -0.97 -11.74
CA ALA A 43 -3.51 0.23 -11.17
C ALA A 43 -2.51 0.96 -10.27
N VAL A 44 -2.56 2.28 -10.29
CA VAL A 44 -1.80 3.16 -9.41
C VAL A 44 -2.81 4.03 -8.65
N ARG A 45 -2.72 4.05 -7.32
CA ARG A 45 -3.55 4.90 -6.47
C ARG A 45 -2.67 5.92 -5.76
N PHE A 46 -2.99 7.19 -5.96
CA PHE A 46 -2.35 8.28 -5.24
C PHE A 46 -3.09 8.57 -3.94
N GLY A 47 -2.34 8.83 -2.89
CA GLY A 47 -2.90 9.16 -1.58
C GLY A 47 -1.86 9.02 -0.48
N GLU A 48 -2.31 9.36 0.72
CA GLU A 48 -1.50 9.19 1.92
C GLU A 48 -1.41 7.70 2.28
N LEU A 49 -0.21 7.24 2.62
CA LEU A 49 -0.02 5.86 3.04
C LEU A 49 -0.33 5.72 4.53
N PRO A 50 -1.24 4.80 4.92
CA PRO A 50 -1.56 4.60 6.32
C PRO A 50 -0.32 4.09 7.04
N LYS A 51 0.06 4.79 8.12
CA LYS A 51 1.25 4.50 8.91
C LYS A 51 0.89 4.38 10.39
N THR A 52 1.59 3.51 11.10
CA THR A 52 1.52 3.46 12.57
C THR A 52 2.12 4.73 13.18
N SER A 53 1.92 4.95 14.48
CA SER A 53 2.58 6.04 15.24
C SER A 53 4.12 5.99 15.17
N THR A 54 4.70 4.82 14.87
CA THR A 54 6.13 4.59 14.64
C THR A 54 6.55 4.73 13.16
N GLY A 55 5.62 5.09 12.27
CA GLY A 55 5.87 5.36 10.84
C GLY A 55 5.85 4.14 9.92
N LYS A 56 5.52 2.94 10.41
CA LYS A 56 5.47 1.71 9.60
C LYS A 56 4.20 1.68 8.75
N ILE A 57 4.33 1.31 7.47
CA ILE A 57 3.18 1.22 6.56
C ILE A 57 2.26 0.07 6.96
N GLN A 58 0.99 0.38 7.17
CA GLN A 58 -0.06 -0.57 7.50
C GLN A 58 -0.57 -1.28 6.24
N LYS A 59 0.16 -2.31 5.81
CA LYS A 59 -0.13 -3.03 4.55
C LYS A 59 -1.53 -3.66 4.52
N PHE A 60 -2.09 -4.02 5.67
CA PHE A 60 -3.43 -4.62 5.75
C PHE A 60 -4.53 -3.65 5.31
N GLU A 61 -4.42 -2.37 5.66
CA GLU A 61 -5.37 -1.33 5.20
C GLU A 61 -5.28 -1.15 3.68
N LEU A 62 -4.06 -1.12 3.15
CA LEU A 62 -3.84 -1.05 1.70
C LEU A 62 -4.43 -2.24 0.97
N ARG A 63 -4.34 -3.45 1.54
CA ARG A 63 -4.95 -4.67 0.98
C ARG A 63 -6.47 -4.62 1.01
N ALA A 64 -7.05 -4.17 2.13
CA ALA A 64 -8.48 -3.99 2.28
C ALA A 64 -9.03 -3.00 1.25
N ALA A 65 -8.32 -1.89 1.00
CA ALA A 65 -8.70 -0.88 0.02
C ALA A 65 -8.80 -1.38 -1.44
N VAL A 66 -8.18 -2.52 -1.76
CA VAL A 66 -8.24 -3.15 -3.10
C VAL A 66 -8.92 -4.52 -3.08
N GLY A 67 -9.62 -4.87 -2.00
CA GLY A 67 -10.34 -6.14 -1.88
C GLY A 67 -9.43 -7.38 -1.92
N ALA A 68 -8.16 -7.24 -1.54
CA ALA A 68 -7.21 -8.34 -1.51
C ALA A 68 -7.23 -9.03 -0.13
N THR A 69 -8.24 -9.85 0.11
CA THR A 69 -8.49 -10.51 1.41
C THR A 69 -7.49 -11.65 1.73
N ARG A 70 -6.56 -11.99 0.82
CA ARG A 70 -5.73 -13.22 0.93
C ARG A 70 -4.22 -13.00 0.84
N ALA A 71 -3.68 -11.84 1.19
CA ALA A 71 -2.23 -11.71 1.30
C ALA A 71 -1.77 -12.00 2.73
N ILE A 72 -0.97 -13.06 2.87
CA ILE A 72 -0.24 -13.47 4.08
C ILE A 72 0.33 -12.26 4.84
N ASP A 73 -0.18 -12.02 6.05
CA ASP A 73 0.39 -11.07 7.00
C ASP A 73 1.73 -11.64 7.50
N VAL A 74 2.85 -11.15 6.98
CA VAL A 74 4.11 -11.20 7.74
C VAL A 74 3.87 -10.25 8.91
N ALA A 75 3.53 -10.82 10.06
CA ALA A 75 3.18 -10.11 11.28
C ALA A 75 4.13 -8.95 11.54
N ASP A 76 3.57 -7.75 11.73
CA ASP A 76 4.29 -6.59 12.25
C ASP A 76 4.70 -6.90 13.70
N PRO A 77 6.00 -7.06 14.01
CA PRO A 77 6.45 -7.44 15.37
C PRO A 77 6.31 -6.30 16.39
N ASP A 78 5.70 -5.17 16.01
CA ASP A 78 5.66 -3.91 16.76
C ASP A 78 4.28 -3.57 17.33
N SER A 79 3.31 -4.48 17.24
CA SER A 79 2.02 -4.30 17.88
C SER A 79 2.16 -4.46 19.39
N LYS A 80 2.80 -3.49 20.05
CA LYS A 80 2.58 -3.23 21.47
C LYS A 80 1.42 -2.25 21.58
N SER A 81 0.35 -2.76 22.17
CA SER A 81 -0.77 -2.02 22.74
C SER A 81 -0.27 -0.73 23.39
N ASP A 82 -0.65 0.42 22.82
CA ASP A 82 -0.58 1.71 23.50
C ASP A 82 -1.67 1.69 24.59
N SER A 83 -1.40 0.97 25.66
CA SER A 83 -2.18 1.01 26.90
C SER A 83 -1.90 2.36 27.55
N LYS A 84 -2.71 3.36 27.20
CA LYS A 84 -2.76 4.64 27.89
C LYS A 84 -3.17 4.38 29.35
N PRO A 85 -2.31 4.64 30.36
CA PRO A 85 -2.74 4.55 31.74
C PRO A 85 -3.41 5.85 32.16
N ASP A 86 -4.47 5.62 32.93
CA ASP A 86 -4.95 6.41 34.06
C ASP A 86 -5.77 7.69 33.83
N GLN A 87 -6.97 7.60 34.40
CA GLN A 87 -7.95 8.64 34.58
C GLN A 87 -7.61 9.52 35.79
N ALA A 88 -8.14 10.75 35.74
CA ALA A 88 -8.72 11.52 36.85
C ALA A 88 -7.84 11.85 38.08
N GLY A 89 -7.69 13.16 38.31
CA GLY A 89 -7.43 13.70 39.64
C GLY A 89 -8.68 13.74 40.52
#